data_AF-A0A382XDY9-F1
#
_entry.id   AF-A0A382XDY9-F1
#
_cell.length_a   1.000
_cell.length_b   1.000
_cell.length_c   1.000
_cell.angle_alpha   90.00
_cell.angle_beta   90.00
_cell.angle_gamma   90.00
#
_symmetry.space_group_name_H-M   'P 1'
#
loop_
_entity.id
_entity.type
_entity.pdbx_description
1 polymer ?
#
loop_
_entity_poly.entity_id
_entity_poly.type
_entity_poly.pdbx_seq_one_letter_code
_entity_poly.pdbx_strand_id
1 'polypeptide(L)'
;SYKIGYENIEFSDERSEERDEFEIDVRFPDQFTLEERSAYLKQVEEYVEGRKGELGIKSYEVHFSPWYAEFEGHFSYDRVSEFTREEAAEKVYEDFPEKPGVRIHYKGKDGGEERNDHKSRHYVRLIGDDPQLLQSVAEDLMPEFEKLPGVLSLEERDNDEGPNEMALIVNRDRANSLGVNPSILAGTISTALRGSDLPRFNSKGRQIPVRLKFSEEDRAELYDLNNILVPTEHGGFSSIGAITKPAMLKSEDYIRRTNRKTSYTFGIKLK
;
A
#
# COMPACT_ATOMS: atom_id res chain seq x y z
N SER A 1 23.77 -0.81 -56.69
CA SER A 1 22.55 -1.28 -56.03
C SER A 1 22.67 -0.93 -54.57
N TYR A 2 21.86 0.02 -54.10
CA TYR A 2 22.01 0.74 -52.83
C TYR A 2 21.68 -0.17 -51.63
N LYS A 3 22.63 -0.31 -50.70
CA LYS A 3 22.39 -0.77 -49.32
C LYS A 3 22.77 0.38 -48.38
N ILE A 4 21.84 1.30 -48.18
CA ILE A 4 21.87 2.28 -47.09
C ILE A 4 20.43 2.39 -46.62
N GLY A 5 20.20 2.16 -45.33
CA GLY A 5 18.95 2.60 -44.70
C GLY A 5 18.27 1.65 -43.72
N TYR A 6 19.00 1.00 -42.80
CA TYR A 6 18.37 0.39 -41.61
C TYR A 6 19.30 0.33 -40.38
N GLU A 7 20.21 1.29 -40.20
CA GLU A 7 21.07 1.34 -38.99
C GLU A 7 20.58 2.32 -37.90
N ASN A 8 19.60 3.18 -38.18
CA ASN A 8 19.09 4.18 -37.22
C ASN A 8 17.56 4.29 -37.25
N ILE A 9 16.84 3.17 -37.17
CA ILE A 9 15.39 3.22 -36.94
C ILE A 9 15.15 2.84 -35.48
N GLU A 10 14.87 3.84 -34.64
CA GLU A 10 14.26 3.59 -33.34
C GLU A 10 12.87 2.99 -33.59
N PHE A 11 12.69 1.75 -33.14
CA PHE A 11 11.37 1.15 -33.03
C PHE A 11 10.73 1.69 -31.74
N SER A 12 9.74 2.57 -31.88
CA SER A 12 8.76 2.83 -30.83
C SER A 12 7.51 2.01 -31.17
N ASP A 13 7.24 0.95 -30.40
CA ASP A 13 6.04 0.12 -30.58
C ASP A 13 4.74 0.83 -30.17
N GLU A 14 4.81 2.04 -29.62
CA GLU A 14 3.64 2.82 -29.21
C GLU A 14 3.57 4.13 -29.99
N ARG A 15 2.55 4.25 -30.87
CA ARG A 15 1.94 5.56 -31.06
C ARG A 15 1.42 5.95 -29.69
N SER A 16 1.83 7.10 -29.16
CA SER A 16 1.09 7.72 -28.07
C SER A 16 -0.30 8.02 -28.62
N GLU A 17 -1.26 7.13 -28.40
CA GLU A 17 -2.65 7.51 -28.45
C GLU A 17 -2.76 8.66 -27.44
N GLU A 18 -3.16 9.84 -27.91
CA GLU A 18 -3.48 10.96 -27.02
C GLU A 18 -4.60 10.48 -26.11
N ARG A 19 -4.23 9.93 -24.96
CA ARG A 19 -5.21 9.50 -23.96
C ARG A 19 -5.90 10.77 -23.47
N ASP A 20 -7.23 10.73 -23.48
CA ASP A 20 -8.06 11.80 -22.91
C ASP A 20 -8.05 11.75 -21.37
N GLU A 21 -7.16 10.96 -20.77
CA GLU A 21 -6.98 10.81 -19.33
C GLU A 21 -5.49 10.70 -18.96
N PHE A 22 -5.19 11.01 -17.71
CA PHE A 22 -3.90 10.77 -17.09
C PHE A 22 -4.11 10.24 -15.67
N GLU A 23 -3.17 9.40 -15.23
CA GLU A 23 -3.23 8.70 -13.94
C GLU A 23 -1.92 8.93 -13.20
N ILE A 24 -2.00 9.29 -11.91
CA ILE A 24 -0.86 9.49 -11.02
C ILE A 24 -1.05 8.61 -9.79
N ASP A 25 -0.17 7.63 -9.62
CA ASP A 25 -0.17 6.75 -8.45
C ASP A 25 0.54 7.42 -7.27
N VAL A 26 -0.01 7.25 -6.08
CA VAL A 26 0.63 7.64 -4.82
C VAL A 26 0.72 6.45 -3.89
N ARG A 27 1.94 6.14 -3.45
CA ARG A 27 2.19 5.17 -2.38
C ARG A 27 2.53 5.91 -1.10
N PHE A 28 1.74 5.63 -0.08
CA PHE A 28 1.97 6.12 1.27
C PHE A 28 2.69 5.06 2.09
N PRO A 29 3.56 5.46 3.03
CA PRO A 29 4.06 4.53 4.02
C PRO A 29 2.94 4.12 4.98
N ASP A 30 3.05 2.92 5.55
CA ASP A 30 2.00 2.28 6.36
C ASP A 30 1.54 3.10 7.58
N GLN A 31 2.42 3.94 8.12
CA GLN A 31 2.16 4.80 9.25
C GLN A 31 1.14 5.92 8.98
N PHE A 32 0.81 6.22 7.71
CA PHE A 32 -0.19 7.24 7.41
C PHE A 32 -1.59 6.76 7.82
N THR A 33 -2.37 7.62 8.46
CA THR A 33 -3.80 7.33 8.70
C THR A 33 -4.65 7.60 7.46
N LEU A 34 -5.91 7.17 7.48
CA LEU A 34 -6.84 7.48 6.37
C LEU A 34 -7.07 9.00 6.26
N GLU A 35 -7.13 9.68 7.40
CA GLU A 35 -7.29 11.13 7.51
C GLU A 35 -6.06 11.87 6.94
N GLU A 36 -4.85 11.40 7.25
CA GLU A 36 -3.62 11.99 6.72
C GLU A 36 -3.49 11.81 5.20
N ARG A 37 -3.85 10.63 4.69
CA ARG A 37 -3.90 10.36 3.23
C ARG A 37 -4.92 11.27 2.55
N SER A 38 -6.14 11.36 3.12
CA SER A 38 -7.19 12.24 2.61
C SER A 38 -6.75 13.71 2.62
N ALA A 39 -6.15 14.18 3.71
CA ALA A 39 -5.66 15.55 3.82
C ALA A 39 -4.53 15.85 2.84
N TYR A 40 -3.67 14.87 2.54
CA TYR A 40 -2.62 15.00 1.52
C TYR A 40 -3.21 15.14 0.12
N LEU A 41 -4.09 14.22 -0.29
CA LEU A 41 -4.69 14.21 -1.62
C LEU A 41 -5.54 15.45 -1.87
N LYS A 42 -6.23 15.93 -0.83
CA LYS A 42 -7.06 17.13 -0.88
C LYS A 42 -6.28 18.39 -1.29
N GLN A 43 -4.98 18.48 -0.97
CA GLN A 43 -4.17 19.63 -1.39
C GLN A 43 -4.04 19.68 -2.91
N VAL A 44 -3.81 18.52 -3.54
CA VAL A 44 -3.73 18.38 -5.00
C VAL A 44 -5.10 18.59 -5.64
N GLU A 45 -6.17 18.08 -5.02
CA GLU A 45 -7.54 18.35 -5.49
C GLU A 45 -7.85 19.85 -5.51
N GLU A 46 -7.48 20.59 -4.45
CA GLU A 46 -7.69 22.04 -4.37
C GLU A 46 -6.89 22.81 -5.45
N TYR A 47 -5.65 22.39 -5.73
CA TYR A 47 -4.85 22.95 -6.82
C TYR A 47 -5.47 22.69 -8.19
N VAL A 48 -5.84 21.44 -8.47
CA VAL A 48 -6.45 21.06 -9.76
C VAL A 48 -7.79 21.74 -9.93
N GLU A 49 -8.65 21.76 -8.90
CA GLU A 49 -9.95 22.43 -8.97
C GLU A 49 -9.82 23.93 -9.24
N GLY A 50 -8.81 24.59 -8.65
CA GLY A 50 -8.51 26.00 -8.87
C GLY A 50 -7.97 26.33 -10.28
N ARG A 51 -7.34 25.35 -10.96
CA ARG A 51 -6.63 25.57 -12.24
C ARG A 51 -7.14 24.73 -13.40
N LYS A 52 -8.18 23.90 -13.21
CA LYS A 52 -8.66 22.96 -14.23
C LYS A 52 -9.01 23.63 -15.56
N GLY A 53 -9.55 24.86 -15.52
CA GLY A 53 -9.83 25.63 -16.73
C GLY A 53 -8.57 26.04 -17.50
N GLU A 54 -7.52 26.47 -16.78
CA GLU A 54 -6.21 26.82 -17.35
C GLU A 54 -5.50 25.58 -17.91
N LEU A 55 -5.53 24.48 -17.16
CA LEU A 55 -4.94 23.19 -17.52
C LEU A 55 -5.78 22.39 -18.53
N GLY A 56 -6.97 22.87 -18.90
CA GLY A 56 -7.89 22.16 -19.81
C GLY A 56 -8.42 20.83 -19.29
N ILE A 57 -8.38 20.62 -17.97
CA ILE A 57 -8.91 19.44 -17.27
C ILE A 57 -10.42 19.63 -17.10
N LYS A 58 -11.20 18.63 -17.50
CA LYS A 58 -12.66 18.66 -17.41
C LYS A 58 -13.16 18.18 -16.05
N SER A 59 -12.60 17.08 -15.58
CA SER A 59 -12.93 16.43 -14.32
C SER A 59 -11.73 15.66 -13.80
N TYR A 60 -11.74 15.34 -12.51
CA TYR A 60 -10.78 14.46 -11.89
C TYR A 60 -11.50 13.56 -10.89
N GLU A 61 -10.87 12.44 -10.56
CA GLU A 61 -11.28 11.52 -9.51
C GLU A 61 -10.07 11.15 -8.65
N VAL A 62 -10.31 10.92 -7.37
CA VAL A 62 -9.29 10.45 -6.44
C VAL A 62 -9.79 9.19 -5.77
N HIS A 63 -9.06 8.10 -5.97
CA HIS A 63 -9.32 6.83 -5.31
C HIS A 63 -8.22 6.59 -4.29
N PHE A 64 -8.59 6.24 -3.07
CA PHE A 64 -7.60 5.84 -2.08
C PHE A 64 -8.12 4.80 -1.11
N SER A 65 -7.19 3.99 -0.63
CA SER A 65 -7.38 2.95 0.36
C SER A 65 -6.18 2.93 1.30
N PRO A 66 -6.15 2.04 2.32
CA PRO A 66 -4.95 1.86 3.12
C PRO A 66 -3.71 1.44 2.31
N TRP A 67 -3.88 0.85 1.12
CA TRP A 67 -2.81 0.18 0.37
C TRP A 67 -2.43 0.84 -0.96
N TYR A 68 -3.24 1.78 -1.45
CA TYR A 68 -2.98 2.50 -2.69
C TYR A 68 -3.74 3.83 -2.70
N ALA A 69 -3.23 4.79 -3.45
CA ALA A 69 -3.97 5.98 -3.83
C ALA A 69 -3.64 6.35 -5.27
N GLU A 70 -4.62 6.93 -5.95
CA GLU A 70 -4.57 7.23 -7.37
C GLU A 70 -5.32 8.54 -7.62
N PHE A 71 -4.72 9.40 -8.43
CA PHE A 71 -5.34 10.60 -8.95
C PHE A 71 -5.52 10.44 -10.46
N GLU A 72 -6.77 10.45 -10.91
CA GLU A 72 -7.12 10.35 -12.32
C GLU A 72 -7.68 11.69 -12.80
N GLY A 73 -7.16 12.23 -13.90
CA GLY A 73 -7.66 13.45 -14.52
C GLY A 73 -8.13 13.19 -15.94
N HIS A 74 -9.27 13.76 -16.31
CA HIS A 74 -9.88 13.61 -17.63
C HIS A 74 -9.89 14.94 -18.39
N PHE A 75 -9.43 14.91 -19.62
CA PHE A 75 -9.47 16.01 -20.57
C PHE A 75 -10.75 15.96 -21.40
N SER A 76 -11.19 17.12 -21.89
CA SER A 76 -12.22 17.17 -22.94
C SER A 76 -11.57 17.21 -24.32
N TYR A 77 -12.16 16.54 -25.31
CA TYR A 77 -11.67 16.57 -26.69
C TYR A 77 -11.67 18.00 -27.28
N ASP A 78 -12.58 18.85 -26.81
CA ASP A 78 -12.73 20.25 -27.21
C ASP A 78 -12.04 21.25 -26.26
N ARG A 79 -11.07 20.80 -25.46
CA ARG A 79 -10.36 21.67 -24.51
C ARG A 79 -9.69 22.88 -25.19
N VAL A 80 -9.75 24.02 -24.51
CA VAL A 80 -9.01 25.23 -24.87
C VAL A 80 -8.05 25.53 -23.73
N SER A 81 -6.76 25.32 -23.95
CA SER A 81 -5.71 25.49 -22.94
C SER A 81 -4.40 25.83 -23.64
N GLU A 82 -3.56 26.62 -22.98
CA GLU A 82 -2.21 26.91 -23.46
C GLU A 82 -1.24 25.74 -23.28
N PHE A 83 -1.62 24.73 -22.48
CA PHE A 83 -0.85 23.54 -22.21
C PHE A 83 -1.29 22.37 -23.10
N THR A 84 -0.34 21.52 -23.49
CA THR A 84 -0.66 20.18 -24.04
C THR A 84 -1.29 19.28 -22.97
N ARG A 85 -1.74 18.06 -23.32
CA ARG A 85 -2.27 17.10 -22.31
C ARG A 85 -1.15 16.64 -21.38
N GLU A 86 0.01 16.43 -21.97
CA GLU A 86 1.25 16.05 -21.31
C GLU A 86 1.69 17.15 -20.34
N GLU A 87 1.83 18.40 -20.80
CA GLU A 87 2.23 19.52 -19.95
C GLU A 87 1.24 19.78 -18.82
N ALA A 88 -0.07 19.64 -19.08
CA ALA A 88 -1.08 19.79 -18.05
C ALA A 88 -0.96 18.71 -16.97
N ALA A 89 -0.79 17.45 -17.36
CA ALA A 89 -0.61 16.35 -16.42
C ALA A 89 0.72 16.45 -15.65
N GLU A 90 1.80 16.89 -16.30
CA GLU A 90 3.07 17.17 -15.63
C GLU A 90 2.95 18.28 -14.59
N LYS A 91 2.19 19.35 -14.88
CA LYS A 91 1.92 20.40 -13.90
C LYS A 91 1.10 19.94 -12.70
N VAL A 92 0.27 18.90 -12.86
CA VAL A 92 -0.43 18.27 -11.74
C VAL A 92 0.54 17.40 -10.94
N TYR A 93 1.37 16.61 -11.62
CA TYR A 93 2.41 15.79 -10.98
C TYR A 93 3.39 16.63 -10.14
N GLU A 94 3.86 17.76 -10.66
CA GLU A 94 4.79 18.66 -9.97
C GLU A 94 4.19 19.35 -8.72
N ASP A 95 2.87 19.41 -8.61
CA ASP A 95 2.19 20.02 -7.46
C ASP A 95 2.00 19.06 -6.28
N PHE A 96 2.26 17.76 -6.48
CA PHE A 96 2.17 16.81 -5.37
C PHE A 96 3.15 17.18 -4.25
N PRO A 97 2.68 17.31 -2.98
CA PRO A 97 3.54 17.72 -1.89
C PRO A 97 4.67 16.71 -1.61
N GLU A 98 5.91 17.16 -1.56
CA GLU A 98 7.01 16.30 -1.11
C GLU A 98 6.84 15.96 0.39
N LYS A 99 6.60 14.69 0.69
CA LYS A 99 6.56 14.16 2.06
C LYS A 99 7.48 12.95 2.22
N PRO A 100 8.24 12.86 3.33
CA PRO A 100 9.09 11.71 3.61
C PRO A 100 8.31 10.39 3.53
N GLY A 101 8.83 9.44 2.74
CA GLY A 101 8.24 8.11 2.56
C GLY A 101 7.05 8.05 1.60
N VAL A 102 6.49 9.18 1.15
CA VAL A 102 5.46 9.20 0.11
C VAL A 102 6.13 9.14 -1.26
N ARG A 103 5.73 8.17 -2.08
CA ARG A 103 6.24 7.97 -3.44
C ARG A 103 5.14 8.27 -4.45
N ILE A 104 5.44 9.04 -5.49
CA ILE A 104 4.48 9.45 -6.51
C ILE A 104 5.01 8.99 -7.87
N HIS A 105 4.17 8.27 -8.62
CA HIS A 105 4.53 7.73 -9.93
C HIS A 105 3.64 8.34 -11.03
N TYR A 106 4.26 8.81 -12.10
CA TYR A 106 3.57 9.29 -13.30
C TYR A 106 4.38 9.00 -14.56
N LYS A 107 3.84 8.20 -15.51
CA LYS A 107 4.51 7.88 -16.80
C LYS A 107 6.02 7.55 -16.69
N GLY A 108 6.42 6.80 -15.66
CA GLY A 108 7.81 6.43 -15.41
C GLY A 108 8.65 7.46 -14.63
N LYS A 109 8.11 8.65 -14.32
CA LYS A 109 8.66 9.58 -13.32
C LYS A 109 8.34 9.06 -11.92
N ASP A 110 9.34 9.06 -11.05
CA ASP A 110 9.29 8.47 -9.71
C ASP A 110 9.86 9.52 -8.74
N GLY A 111 8.99 10.18 -7.95
CA GLY A 111 9.41 11.16 -6.92
C GLY A 111 10.34 12.29 -7.40
N GLY A 112 10.10 12.88 -8.58
CA GLY A 112 10.86 14.03 -9.09
C GLY A 112 12.07 13.68 -9.97
N GLU A 113 12.42 12.41 -10.15
CA GLU A 113 13.41 11.99 -11.16
C GLU A 113 12.73 11.57 -12.46
N GLU A 114 13.06 12.27 -13.56
CA GLU A 114 12.79 11.82 -14.92
C GLU A 114 13.55 10.52 -15.20
N ARG A 115 12.87 9.39 -15.05
CA ARG A 115 13.43 8.08 -15.39
C ARG A 115 12.81 7.59 -16.70
N ASN A 116 13.51 7.95 -17.78
CA ASN A 116 13.43 7.32 -19.09
C ASN A 116 13.22 5.79 -19.02
N ASP A 117 12.22 5.36 -19.80
CA ASP A 117 11.99 4.07 -20.45
C ASP A 117 11.93 2.79 -19.58
N HIS A 118 10.75 2.17 -19.57
CA HIS A 118 10.51 0.80 -19.07
C HIS A 118 11.43 -0.24 -19.75
N LYS A 119 11.99 0.08 -20.93
CA LYS A 119 12.96 -0.78 -21.64
C LYS A 119 14.25 -1.05 -20.86
N SER A 120 14.61 -0.19 -19.90
CA SER A 120 15.83 -0.34 -19.10
C SER A 120 15.67 -1.21 -17.85
N ARG A 121 14.43 -1.61 -17.50
CA ARG A 121 14.14 -2.37 -16.28
C ARG A 121 14.09 -3.88 -16.55
N HIS A 122 14.96 -4.62 -15.87
CA HIS A 122 14.97 -6.07 -15.84
C HIS A 122 14.62 -6.57 -14.43
N TYR A 123 14.08 -7.78 -14.32
CA TYR A 123 13.73 -8.38 -13.04
C TYR A 123 14.46 -9.71 -12.86
N VAL A 124 15.02 -9.90 -11.68
CA VAL A 124 15.57 -11.18 -11.23
C VAL A 124 14.60 -11.79 -10.24
N ARG A 125 14.19 -13.03 -10.51
CA ARG A 125 13.27 -13.78 -9.66
C ARG A 125 13.96 -14.99 -9.05
N LEU A 126 14.04 -15.02 -7.74
CA LEU A 126 14.46 -16.17 -6.95
C LEU A 126 13.21 -17.03 -6.64
N ILE A 127 13.33 -18.35 -6.78
CA ILE A 127 12.24 -19.31 -6.52
C ILE A 127 12.75 -20.36 -5.55
N GLY A 128 12.01 -20.60 -4.47
CA GLY A 128 12.38 -21.54 -3.42
C GLY A 128 11.22 -21.80 -2.47
N ASP A 129 11.43 -22.65 -1.48
CA ASP A 129 10.38 -23.04 -0.52
C ASP A 129 10.44 -22.21 0.78
N ASP A 130 11.58 -21.58 1.06
CA ASP A 130 11.83 -20.78 2.26
C ASP A 130 11.93 -19.28 1.91
N PRO A 131 10.95 -18.45 2.31
CA PRO A 131 10.95 -17.02 2.03
C PRO A 131 12.12 -16.27 2.71
N GLN A 132 12.50 -16.66 3.92
CA GLN A 132 13.57 -16.01 4.69
C GLN A 132 14.92 -16.27 4.04
N LEU A 133 15.14 -17.51 3.57
CA LEU A 133 16.32 -17.84 2.80
C LEU A 133 16.35 -17.07 1.47
N LEU A 134 15.23 -17.00 0.74
CA LEU A 134 15.16 -16.25 -0.52
C LEU A 134 15.48 -14.77 -0.33
N GLN A 135 15.00 -14.15 0.74
CA GLN A 135 15.34 -12.78 1.10
C GLN A 135 16.83 -12.62 1.36
N SER A 136 17.41 -13.44 2.24
CA SER A 136 18.85 -13.36 2.55
C SER A 136 19.74 -13.54 1.31
N VAL A 137 19.36 -14.46 0.41
CA VAL A 137 20.06 -14.66 -0.86
C VAL A 137 19.91 -13.46 -1.78
N ALA A 138 18.75 -12.80 -1.80
CA ALA A 138 18.57 -11.57 -2.57
C ALA A 138 19.44 -10.43 -2.01
N GLU A 139 19.43 -10.23 -0.69
CA GLU A 139 20.24 -9.23 0.00
C GLU A 139 21.75 -9.44 -0.24
N ASP A 140 22.21 -10.69 -0.31
CA ASP A 140 23.61 -11.02 -0.66
C ASP A 140 23.91 -10.82 -2.15
N LEU A 141 22.94 -11.09 -3.03
CA LEU A 141 23.12 -11.08 -4.48
C LEU A 141 23.03 -9.67 -5.07
N MET A 142 22.18 -8.81 -4.50
CA MET A 142 21.96 -7.44 -4.94
C MET A 142 23.28 -6.65 -5.05
N PRO A 143 24.16 -6.57 -4.03
CA PRO A 143 25.44 -5.88 -4.13
C PRO A 143 26.36 -6.39 -5.26
N GLU A 144 26.24 -7.65 -5.66
CA GLU A 144 27.01 -8.18 -6.80
C GLU A 144 26.46 -7.70 -8.14
N PHE A 145 25.14 -7.51 -8.26
CA PHE A 145 24.54 -6.91 -9.45
C PHE A 145 24.88 -5.42 -9.58
N GLU A 146 24.98 -4.66 -8.48
CA GLU A 146 25.39 -3.24 -8.54
C GLU A 146 26.79 -3.04 -9.14
N LYS A 147 27.68 -4.02 -9.00
CA LYS A 147 29.05 -3.97 -9.54
C LYS A 147 29.10 -4.18 -11.05
N LEU A 148 28.01 -4.65 -11.68
CA LEU A 148 28.01 -4.97 -13.10
C LEU A 148 28.02 -3.67 -13.95
N PRO A 149 28.89 -3.58 -14.98
CA PRO A 149 28.89 -2.44 -15.87
C PRO A 149 27.53 -2.26 -16.55
N GLY A 150 26.96 -1.05 -16.44
CA GLY A 150 25.67 -0.71 -17.04
C GLY A 150 24.48 -0.88 -16.11
N VAL A 151 24.65 -1.35 -14.86
CA VAL A 151 23.61 -1.27 -13.83
C VAL A 151 23.62 0.14 -13.23
N LEU A 152 22.47 0.82 -13.27
CA LEU A 152 22.28 2.16 -12.72
C LEU A 152 21.78 2.11 -11.28
N SER A 153 20.83 1.23 -11.00
CA SER A 153 20.26 1.06 -9.65
C SER A 153 19.58 -0.29 -9.51
N LEU A 154 19.50 -0.77 -8.28
CA LEU A 154 18.59 -1.85 -7.92
C LEU A 154 17.29 -1.26 -7.40
N GLU A 155 16.19 -1.91 -7.76
CA GLU A 155 14.85 -1.52 -7.34
C GLU A 155 14.28 -2.68 -6.52
N GLU A 156 14.12 -2.47 -5.22
CA GLU A 156 13.37 -3.42 -4.40
C GLU A 156 11.89 -3.27 -4.75
N ARG A 157 11.39 -4.21 -5.54
CA ARG A 157 9.98 -4.25 -5.93
C ARG A 157 9.06 -4.50 -4.73
N ASP A 158 9.62 -5.09 -3.68
CA ASP A 158 8.87 -5.80 -2.64
C ASP A 158 9.14 -5.26 -1.22
N ASN A 159 9.83 -4.12 -1.05
CA ASN A 159 10.11 -3.54 0.27
C ASN A 159 9.23 -2.31 0.55
N ASP A 160 7.92 -2.50 0.42
CA ASP A 160 6.99 -1.68 1.18
C ASP A 160 7.00 -2.28 2.58
N GLU A 161 7.73 -1.65 3.52
CA GLU A 161 7.77 -2.05 4.94
C GLU A 161 6.34 -2.32 5.40
N GLY A 162 5.97 -3.58 5.50
CA GLY A 162 4.57 -3.91 5.67
C GLY A 162 4.10 -3.67 7.10
N PRO A 163 2.81 -3.94 7.32
CA PRO A 163 2.14 -3.40 8.47
C PRO A 163 2.75 -4.02 9.71
N ASN A 164 3.22 -3.15 10.58
CA ASN A 164 3.68 -3.51 11.91
C ASN A 164 2.55 -4.26 12.65
N GLU A 165 2.62 -5.59 12.71
CA GLU A 165 1.64 -6.40 13.42
C GLU A 165 1.96 -6.43 14.92
N MET A 166 1.01 -6.00 15.75
CA MET A 166 1.12 -6.17 17.19
C MET A 166 0.43 -7.46 17.64
N ALA A 167 1.24 -8.44 18.05
CA ALA A 167 0.76 -9.70 18.58
C ALA A 167 0.54 -9.62 20.09
N LEU A 168 -0.59 -10.16 20.57
CA LEU A 168 -0.84 -10.41 21.98
C LEU A 168 -0.45 -11.84 22.33
N ILE A 169 0.75 -12.03 22.88
CA ILE A 169 1.27 -13.34 23.25
C ILE A 169 0.64 -13.80 24.57
N VAL A 170 -0.12 -14.90 24.52
CA VAL A 170 -0.82 -15.45 25.69
C VAL A 170 0.15 -16.22 26.59
N ASN A 171 0.23 -15.86 27.86
CA ASN A 171 0.86 -16.66 28.89
C ASN A 171 -0.08 -17.80 29.29
N ARG A 172 0.14 -18.99 28.71
CA ARG A 172 -0.71 -20.17 28.89
C ARG A 172 -0.76 -20.65 30.34
N ASP A 173 0.36 -20.64 31.04
CA ASP A 173 0.42 -21.10 32.44
C ASP A 173 -0.38 -20.17 33.35
N ARG A 174 -0.24 -18.86 33.14
CA ARG A 174 -1.00 -17.84 33.87
C ARG A 174 -2.49 -17.93 33.57
N ALA A 175 -2.86 -18.03 32.28
CA ALA A 175 -4.26 -18.18 31.87
C ALA A 175 -4.90 -19.44 32.48
N ASN A 176 -4.20 -20.58 32.44
CA ASN A 176 -4.65 -21.82 33.06
C ASN A 176 -4.80 -21.69 34.58
N SER A 177 -3.84 -21.06 35.27
CA SER A 177 -3.89 -20.87 36.72
C SER A 177 -5.07 -20.00 37.18
N LEU A 178 -5.55 -19.12 36.30
CA LEU A 178 -6.69 -18.23 36.55
C LEU A 178 -8.01 -18.80 35.99
N GLY A 179 -8.00 -19.99 35.40
CA GLY A 179 -9.18 -20.60 34.79
C GLY A 179 -9.70 -19.83 33.57
N VAL A 180 -8.82 -19.23 32.77
CA VAL A 180 -9.20 -18.50 31.55
C VAL A 180 -9.12 -19.42 30.34
N ASN A 181 -10.25 -19.62 29.68
CA ASN A 181 -10.33 -20.40 28.46
C ASN A 181 -9.74 -19.61 27.26
N PRO A 182 -8.77 -20.17 26.51
CA PRO A 182 -8.14 -19.47 25.38
C PRO A 182 -9.12 -19.06 24.27
N SER A 183 -10.17 -19.84 24.01
CA SER A 183 -11.17 -19.53 23.00
C SER A 183 -12.04 -18.34 23.42
N ILE A 184 -12.37 -18.25 24.71
CA ILE A 184 -13.09 -17.09 25.27
C ILE A 184 -12.21 -15.84 25.19
N LEU A 185 -10.94 -15.95 25.60
CA LEU A 185 -9.97 -14.84 25.49
C LEU A 185 -9.87 -14.31 24.05
N ALA A 186 -9.69 -15.20 23.07
CA ALA A 186 -9.60 -14.83 21.66
C ALA A 186 -10.90 -14.18 21.15
N GLY A 187 -12.07 -14.69 21.58
CA GLY A 187 -13.37 -14.11 21.29
C GLY A 187 -13.52 -12.70 21.86
N THR A 188 -13.13 -12.49 23.12
CA THR A 188 -13.17 -11.18 23.78
C THR A 188 -12.25 -10.18 23.06
N ILE A 189 -11.01 -10.56 22.72
CA ILE A 189 -10.09 -9.71 21.94
C ILE A 189 -10.68 -9.37 20.58
N SER A 190 -11.25 -10.35 19.87
CA SER A 190 -11.87 -10.12 18.56
C SER A 190 -13.03 -9.15 18.63
N THR A 191 -13.91 -9.29 19.62
CA THR A 191 -15.05 -8.38 19.82
C THR A 191 -14.59 -6.99 20.25
N ALA A 192 -13.53 -6.89 21.07
CA ALA A 192 -12.92 -5.63 21.47
C ALA A 192 -12.42 -4.83 20.26
N LEU A 193 -11.67 -5.48 19.37
CA LEU A 193 -11.01 -4.84 18.24
C LEU A 193 -11.94 -4.63 17.03
N ARG A 194 -12.64 -5.68 16.60
CA ARG A 194 -13.41 -5.66 15.34
C ARG A 194 -14.92 -5.52 15.56
N GLY A 195 -15.37 -5.70 16.79
CA GLY A 195 -16.77 -5.94 17.11
C GLY A 195 -17.22 -7.37 16.77
N SER A 196 -18.46 -7.68 17.10
CA SER A 196 -19.11 -8.94 16.72
C SER A 196 -20.38 -8.65 15.94
N ASP A 197 -20.55 -9.33 14.82
CA ASP A 197 -21.77 -9.22 14.03
C ASP A 197 -22.95 -9.85 14.79
N LEU A 198 -24.08 -9.16 14.78
CA LEU A 198 -25.35 -9.60 15.34
C LEU A 198 -26.31 -9.97 14.21
N PRO A 199 -27.42 -10.69 14.51
CA PRO A 199 -28.47 -10.93 13.54
C PRO A 199 -28.89 -9.63 12.84
N ARG A 200 -28.98 -9.68 11.50
CA ARG A 200 -29.35 -8.52 10.69
C ARG A 200 -30.74 -8.04 11.07
N PHE A 201 -30.91 -6.73 11.16
CA PHE A 201 -32.20 -6.12 11.41
C PHE A 201 -32.96 -5.94 10.10
N ASN A 202 -34.13 -6.57 9.99
CA ASN A 202 -34.96 -6.49 8.79
C ASN A 202 -35.98 -5.35 8.94
N SER A 203 -35.95 -4.36 8.05
CA SER A 203 -36.90 -3.26 8.06
C SER A 203 -37.16 -2.72 6.65
N LYS A 204 -38.46 -2.58 6.31
CA LYS A 204 -38.93 -2.05 5.01
C LYS A 204 -38.27 -2.72 3.79
N GLY A 205 -38.13 -4.05 3.82
CA GLY A 205 -37.51 -4.82 2.74
C GLY A 205 -35.98 -4.70 2.64
N ARG A 206 -35.32 -4.03 3.60
CA ARG A 206 -33.86 -3.95 3.68
C ARG A 206 -33.35 -4.78 4.86
N GLN A 207 -32.19 -5.39 4.68
CA GLN A 207 -31.44 -6.01 5.77
C GLN A 207 -30.34 -5.05 6.21
N ILE A 208 -30.37 -4.64 7.47
CA ILE A 208 -29.40 -3.72 8.05
C ILE A 208 -28.42 -4.56 8.88
N PRO A 209 -27.11 -4.54 8.58
CA PRO A 209 -26.12 -5.20 9.41
C PRO A 209 -26.07 -4.52 10.77
N VAL A 210 -26.09 -5.31 11.84
CA VAL A 210 -25.96 -4.83 13.22
C VAL A 210 -24.68 -5.38 13.79
N ARG A 211 -23.88 -4.53 14.44
CA ARG A 211 -22.61 -4.93 15.04
C ARG A 211 -22.54 -4.43 16.48
N LEU A 212 -22.16 -5.32 17.39
CA LEU A 212 -21.76 -4.95 18.75
C LEU A 212 -20.30 -4.50 18.71
N LYS A 213 -20.02 -3.32 19.25
CA LYS A 213 -18.66 -2.79 19.41
C LYS A 213 -18.51 -2.23 20.82
N PHE A 214 -17.29 -2.23 21.33
CA PHE A 214 -16.93 -1.43 22.50
C PHE A 214 -17.01 0.06 22.14
N SER A 215 -16.94 0.96 23.14
CA SER A 215 -16.80 2.39 22.86
C SER A 215 -15.46 2.65 22.13
N GLU A 216 -15.32 3.78 21.45
CA GLU A 216 -14.03 4.14 20.83
C GLU A 216 -12.95 4.43 21.87
N GLU A 217 -13.33 5.06 22.97
CA GLU A 217 -12.47 5.37 24.11
C GLU A 217 -11.87 4.11 24.75
N ASP A 218 -12.61 3.00 24.80
CA ASP A 218 -12.15 1.72 25.38
C ASP A 218 -11.27 0.88 24.42
N ARG A 219 -10.97 1.38 23.20
CA ARG A 219 -10.14 0.66 22.22
C ARG A 219 -9.16 1.56 21.46
N ALA A 220 -8.99 2.81 21.88
CA ALA A 220 -8.16 3.78 21.18
C ALA A 220 -6.68 3.39 21.29
N GLU A 221 -6.28 2.86 22.44
CA GLU A 221 -4.92 2.42 22.70
C GLU A 221 -4.83 0.96 23.15
N LEU A 222 -3.66 0.36 22.96
CA LEU A 222 -3.37 -0.97 23.48
C LEU A 222 -3.48 -1.10 24.98
N TYR A 223 -3.28 0.01 25.70
CA TYR A 223 -3.47 0.03 27.14
C TYR A 223 -4.93 -0.24 27.52
N ASP A 224 -5.89 0.18 26.70
CA ASP A 224 -7.31 -0.01 26.97
C ASP A 224 -7.70 -1.49 26.85
N LEU A 225 -7.09 -2.20 25.88
CA LEU A 225 -7.24 -3.65 25.75
C LEU A 225 -6.80 -4.40 27.01
N ASN A 226 -5.76 -3.94 27.70
CA ASN A 226 -5.25 -4.62 28.90
C ASN A 226 -6.26 -4.64 30.03
N ASN A 227 -7.16 -3.67 30.09
CA ASN A 227 -8.18 -3.53 31.14
C ASN A 227 -9.46 -4.32 30.85
N ILE A 228 -9.61 -4.83 29.62
CA ILE A 228 -10.78 -5.63 29.25
C ILE A 228 -10.81 -6.92 30.07
N LEU A 229 -11.98 -7.20 30.64
CA LEU A 229 -12.20 -8.35 31.50
C LEU A 229 -12.64 -9.57 30.70
N VAL A 230 -12.04 -10.70 31.02
CA VAL A 230 -12.34 -12.01 30.47
C VAL A 230 -12.90 -12.88 31.60
N PRO A 231 -14.08 -13.49 31.40
CA PRO A 231 -14.66 -14.36 32.41
C PRO A 231 -13.79 -15.60 32.62
N THR A 232 -13.68 -16.01 33.88
CA THR A 232 -12.97 -17.22 34.31
C THR A 232 -13.97 -18.35 34.58
N GLU A 233 -13.52 -19.60 34.47
CA GLU A 233 -14.32 -20.79 34.78
C GLU A 233 -14.75 -20.84 36.27
N HIS A 234 -14.07 -20.10 37.15
CA HIS A 234 -14.38 -20.01 38.57
C HIS A 234 -15.41 -18.91 38.91
N GLY A 235 -16.02 -18.26 37.90
CA GLY A 235 -17.05 -17.24 38.09
C GLY A 235 -16.52 -15.83 38.42
N GLY A 236 -15.19 -15.64 38.41
CA GLY A 236 -14.55 -14.34 38.49
C GLY A 236 -14.13 -13.81 37.10
N PHE A 237 -13.31 -12.75 37.10
CA PHE A 237 -12.75 -12.16 35.88
C PHE A 237 -11.24 -12.03 35.99
N SER A 238 -10.55 -12.12 34.85
CA SER A 238 -9.15 -11.72 34.70
C SER A 238 -9.05 -10.66 33.61
N SER A 239 -8.14 -9.70 33.77
CA SER A 239 -7.87 -8.75 32.68
C SER A 239 -7.04 -9.40 31.58
N ILE A 240 -7.17 -8.93 30.34
CA ILE A 240 -6.34 -9.39 29.21
C ILE A 240 -4.86 -9.16 29.53
N GLY A 241 -4.50 -7.97 30.03
CA GLY A 241 -3.10 -7.63 30.33
C GLY A 241 -2.47 -8.48 31.44
N ALA A 242 -3.26 -9.13 32.29
CA ALA A 242 -2.75 -10.05 33.30
C ALA A 242 -2.27 -11.39 32.73
N ILE A 243 -2.69 -11.73 31.51
CA ILE A 243 -2.48 -13.04 30.87
C ILE A 243 -1.89 -12.93 29.46
N THR A 244 -1.71 -11.74 28.92
CA THR A 244 -1.06 -11.51 27.62
C THR A 244 0.11 -10.54 27.74
N LYS A 245 1.01 -10.57 26.76
CA LYS A 245 2.07 -9.59 26.58
C LYS A 245 2.08 -9.11 25.13
N PRO A 246 2.03 -7.79 24.87
CA PRO A 246 2.18 -7.28 23.52
C PRO A 246 3.62 -7.50 23.03
N ALA A 247 3.75 -7.88 21.76
CA ALA A 247 5.01 -7.99 21.05
C ALA A 247 4.83 -7.51 19.61
N MET A 248 5.72 -6.64 19.14
CA MET A 248 5.80 -6.30 17.73
C MET A 248 6.40 -7.47 16.99
N LEU A 249 5.66 -8.02 16.04
CA LEU A 249 6.18 -9.04 15.14
C LEU A 249 6.43 -8.38 13.80
N LYS A 250 7.61 -8.61 13.24
CA LYS A 250 7.86 -8.32 11.83
C LYS A 250 7.18 -9.45 11.04
N SER A 251 5.98 -9.20 10.51
CA SER A 251 5.37 -10.11 9.54
C SER A 251 6.05 -9.92 8.20
N GLU A 252 6.14 -10.99 7.41
CA GLU A 252 6.55 -10.87 6.01
C GLU A 252 5.42 -10.23 5.21
N ASP A 253 5.70 -9.13 4.51
CA ASP A 253 4.69 -8.24 3.96
C ASP A 253 3.78 -8.96 2.96
N TYR A 254 4.35 -9.84 2.13
CA TYR A 254 3.60 -10.69 1.20
C TYR A 254 4.34 -11.99 0.84
N ILE A 255 3.67 -13.15 0.96
CA ILE A 255 4.16 -14.39 0.33
C ILE A 255 3.73 -14.41 -1.13
N ARG A 256 4.60 -13.97 -2.03
CA ARG A 256 4.37 -14.12 -3.47
C ARG A 256 4.68 -15.52 -3.93
N ARG A 257 3.76 -16.08 -4.71
CA ARG A 257 3.95 -17.39 -5.35
C ARG A 257 3.87 -17.28 -6.86
N THR A 258 4.91 -17.75 -7.53
CA THR A 258 4.92 -17.96 -8.98
C THR A 258 4.77 -19.44 -9.25
N ASN A 259 3.79 -19.85 -10.05
CA ASN A 259 3.54 -21.26 -10.36
C ASN A 259 3.46 -22.13 -9.08
N ARG A 260 2.79 -21.60 -8.04
CA ARG A 260 2.59 -22.22 -6.71
C ARG A 260 3.85 -22.35 -5.84
N LYS A 261 4.99 -21.82 -6.25
CA LYS A 261 6.22 -21.79 -5.44
C LYS A 261 6.50 -20.39 -4.92
N THR A 262 6.99 -20.28 -3.69
CA THR A 262 7.40 -18.99 -3.10
C THR A 262 8.48 -18.36 -3.97
N SER A 263 8.39 -17.04 -4.16
CA SER A 263 9.32 -16.30 -5.01
C SER A 263 9.60 -14.91 -4.44
N TYR A 264 10.87 -14.50 -4.52
CA TYR A 264 11.33 -13.15 -4.24
C TYR A 264 11.76 -12.50 -5.55
N THR A 265 11.38 -11.24 -5.82
CA THR A 265 11.75 -10.55 -7.06
C THR A 265 12.33 -9.17 -6.77
N PHE A 266 13.52 -8.89 -7.31
CA PHE A 266 14.07 -7.54 -7.33
C PHE A 266 14.25 -7.06 -8.78
N GLY A 267 14.15 -5.75 -8.95
CA GLY A 267 14.36 -5.04 -10.21
C GLY A 267 15.80 -4.56 -10.34
N ILE A 268 16.27 -4.46 -11.58
CA ILE A 268 17.56 -3.93 -11.97
C ILE A 268 17.28 -2.91 -13.07
N LYS A 269 17.73 -1.68 -12.85
CA LYS A 269 17.72 -0.65 -13.87
C LYS A 269 19.06 -0.62 -14.59
N LEU A 270 19.03 -0.75 -15.91
CA LEU A 270 20.19 -0.65 -16.77
C LEU A 270 20.32 0.75 -17.40
N LYS A 271 21.50 1.03 -17.94
CA LYS A 271 21.83 2.27 -18.65
C LYS A 271 21.26 2.31 -20.06
#